data_AF-A0A9Q3PEJ8-F1
#
_entry.id   AF-A0A9Q3PEJ8-F1
#
_cell.length_a   1.000
_cell.length_b   1.000
_cell.length_c   1.000
_cell.angle_alpha   90.00
_cell.angle_beta   90.00
_cell.angle_gamma   90.00
#
_symmetry.space_group_name_H-M   'P 1'
#
loop_
_entity.id
_entity.type
_entity.pdbx_description
1 polymer ?
#
loop_
_entity_poly.entity_id
_entity_poly.type
_entity_poly.pdbx_seq_one_letter_code
_entity_poly.pdbx_strand_id
1 'polypeptide(L)'
;MEYKDYERYTHDWVTPLAEFQLAYNTSQHYTTGKSPPLVEEVWNPLFPVDHLNKNLLNINSTVNQLGEMWKRACDIVEKCLSEAGE
;
A
#
# COMPACT_ATOMS: atom_id res chain seq x y z
N MET A 1 -6.01 39.12 0.34
CA MET A 1 -4.65 39.49 0.79
C MET A 1 -3.70 38.92 -0.23
N GLU A 2 -3.26 39.71 -1.20
CA GLU A 2 -2.34 39.25 -2.25
C GLU A 2 -0.91 39.46 -1.73
N TYR A 3 -0.22 38.37 -1.43
CA TYR A 3 1.19 38.43 -1.06
C TYR A 3 1.99 38.61 -2.37
N LYS A 4 2.57 39.79 -2.57
CA LYS A 4 3.43 40.09 -3.72
C LYS A 4 4.87 40.05 -3.26
N ASP A 5 5.70 39.28 -3.96
CA ASP A 5 7.13 39.23 -3.69
C ASP A 5 7.82 40.54 -4.09
N TYR A 6 9.09 40.69 -3.71
CA TYR A 6 9.92 41.87 -4.03
C TYR A 6 9.95 42.21 -5.53
N GLU A 7 9.75 41.22 -6.40
CA GLU A 7 9.69 41.35 -7.86
C GLU A 7 8.30 41.69 -8.42
N ARG A 8 7.30 41.95 -7.55
CA ARG A 8 5.90 42.29 -7.89
C ARG A 8 5.12 41.21 -8.63
N TYR A 9 5.64 39.99 -8.74
CA TYR A 9 4.88 38.86 -9.25
C TYR A 9 3.95 38.31 -8.17
N THR A 10 2.68 38.14 -8.53
CA THR A 10 1.74 37.35 -7.75
C THR A 10 2.00 35.90 -8.09
N HIS A 11 2.74 35.20 -7.25
CA HIS A 11 2.96 33.76 -7.42
C HIS A 11 1.66 33.04 -7.03
N ASP A 12 1.05 32.37 -8.00
CA ASP A 12 -0.06 31.46 -7.74
C ASP A 12 0.53 30.13 -7.25
N TRP A 13 0.62 29.98 -5.93
CA TRP A 13 1.09 28.75 -5.28
C TRP A 13 0.00 27.68 -5.18
N VAL A 14 -1.25 28.03 -5.49
CA VAL A 14 -2.40 27.13 -5.35
C VAL A 14 -2.54 26.27 -6.61
N THR A 15 -2.42 26.86 -7.79
CA THR A 15 -2.47 26.13 -9.07
C THR A 15 -1.48 24.95 -9.15
N PRO A 16 -0.20 25.09 -8.79
CA PRO A 16 0.75 23.97 -8.86
C PRO A 16 0.65 22.99 -7.68
N LEU A 17 -0.22 23.23 -6.69
CA LEU A 17 -0.23 22.44 -5.45
C LEU A 17 -0.50 20.95 -5.69
N ALA A 18 -1.36 20.62 -6.65
CA ALA A 18 -1.65 19.23 -7.02
C ALA A 18 -0.42 18.54 -7.64
N GLU A 19 0.31 19.23 -8.51
CA GLU A 19 1.53 18.72 -9.13
C GLU A 19 2.64 18.57 -8.08
N PHE A 20 2.74 19.52 -7.15
CA PHE A 20 3.69 19.46 -6.04
C PHE A 20 3.41 18.28 -5.12
N GLN A 21 2.14 18.04 -4.78
CA GLN A 21 1.74 16.89 -3.98
C GLN A 21 2.10 15.57 -4.67
N LEU A 22 1.91 15.48 -5.98
CA LEU A 22 2.29 14.30 -6.76
C LEU A 22 3.81 14.10 -6.78
N ALA A 23 4.57 15.17 -7.02
CA ALA A 23 6.04 15.11 -7.01
C ALA A 23 6.57 14.69 -5.62
N TYR A 24 5.99 15.22 -4.55
CA TYR A 24 6.35 14.85 -3.18
C TYR A 24 6.04 13.37 -2.90
N ASN A 25 4.84 12.91 -3.25
CA ASN A 25 4.40 11.54 -3.00
C ASN A 25 5.12 10.48 -3.84
N THR A 26 5.79 10.86 -4.92
CA THR A 26 6.55 9.95 -5.78
C THR A 26 8.06 9.99 -5.52
N SER A 27 8.55 11.03 -4.85
CA SER A 27 9.97 11.18 -4.53
C SER A 27 10.39 10.22 -3.43
N GLN A 28 11.58 9.65 -3.55
CA GLN A 28 12.15 8.78 -2.52
C GLN A 28 12.68 9.62 -1.35
N HIS A 29 12.30 9.23 -0.14
CA HIS A 29 12.85 9.85 1.07
C HIS A 29 14.28 9.38 1.30
N TYR A 30 15.18 10.31 1.62
CA TYR A 30 16.62 10.06 1.71
C TYR A 30 17.00 8.97 2.72
N THR A 31 16.34 8.91 3.89
CA THR A 31 16.72 7.97 4.94
C THR A 31 16.06 6.60 4.82
N THR A 32 14.86 6.51 4.23
CA THR A 32 14.08 5.26 4.16
C THR A 32 14.15 4.62 2.77
N GLY A 33 14.59 5.36 1.74
CA GLY A 33 14.65 4.89 0.36
C GLY A 33 13.29 4.61 -0.28
N LYS A 34 12.20 4.91 0.41
CA LYS A 34 10.81 4.67 -0.02
C LYS A 34 10.10 6.00 -0.24
N SER A 35 9.07 5.99 -1.10
CA SER A 35 8.19 7.16 -1.22
C SER A 35 7.30 7.31 0.02
N PRO A 36 6.84 8.53 0.35
CA PRO A 36 5.99 8.75 1.52
C PRO A 36 4.75 7.83 1.58
N PRO A 37 3.99 7.60 0.48
CA PRO A 37 2.85 6.69 0.51
C PRO A 37 3.23 5.24 0.88
N LEU A 38 4.39 4.76 0.44
CA LEU A 38 4.87 3.42 0.79
C LEU A 38 5.27 3.31 2.28
N VAL A 39 5.65 4.41 2.92
CA VAL A 39 5.90 4.46 4.36
C VAL A 39 4.57 4.51 5.12
N GLU A 40 3.60 5.27 4.62
CA GLU A 40 2.25 5.37 5.19
C GLU A 40 1.46 4.06 5.07
N GLU A 41 1.56 3.34 3.95
CA GLU A 41 0.90 2.04 3.75
C GLU A 41 1.43 0.97 4.71
N VAL A 42 2.72 1.02 5.06
CA VAL A 42 3.29 0.13 6.10
C VAL A 42 2.85 0.55 7.50
N TRP A 43 2.51 1.83 7.70
CA TRP A 43 1.97 2.32 8.97
C TRP A 43 0.47 2.14 9.10
N ASN A 44 -0.26 1.98 8.00
CA ASN A 44 -1.62 1.50 8.02
C ASN A 44 -1.55 0.04 8.49
N PRO A 45 -1.91 -0.27 9.76
CA PRO A 45 -1.80 -1.63 10.26
C PRO A 45 -2.61 -2.47 9.30
N LEU A 46 -1.94 -3.37 8.55
CA LEU A 46 -2.53 -4.25 7.54
C LEU A 46 -3.97 -4.48 7.94
N PHE A 47 -4.91 -3.77 7.30
CA PHE A 47 -6.31 -3.75 7.72
C PHE A 47 -6.65 -5.22 7.92
N PRO A 48 -6.98 -5.68 9.13
CA PRO A 48 -6.97 -7.10 9.39
C PRO A 48 -8.02 -7.69 8.47
N VAL A 49 -7.56 -8.25 7.36
CA VAL A 49 -8.41 -8.84 6.34
C VAL A 49 -9.20 -9.95 7.01
N ASP A 50 -8.59 -10.57 8.02
CA ASP A 50 -9.18 -11.49 8.99
C ASP A 50 -10.32 -10.89 9.85
N HIS A 51 -10.31 -9.60 10.18
CA HIS A 51 -11.42 -8.95 10.90
C HIS A 51 -12.61 -8.63 9.98
N LEU A 52 -12.35 -8.21 8.74
CA LEU A 52 -13.40 -7.99 7.76
C LEU A 52 -14.03 -9.32 7.31
N ASN A 53 -13.20 -10.35 7.12
CA ASN A 53 -13.63 -11.68 6.68
C ASN A 53 -14.43 -12.47 7.73
N LYS A 54 -14.32 -12.14 9.02
CA LYS A 54 -15.10 -12.82 10.08
C LYS A 54 -16.60 -12.63 9.96
N ASN A 55 -17.03 -11.50 9.37
CA ASN A 55 -18.44 -11.12 9.27
C ASN A 55 -18.98 -11.15 7.84
N LEU A 56 -18.15 -11.48 6.84
CA LEU A 56 -18.65 -11.70 5.49
C LEU A 56 -19.46 -13.00 5.50
N LEU A 57 -20.77 -12.86 5.25
CA LEU A 57 -21.64 -13.97 4.92
C LEU A 57 -20.93 -14.80 3.85
N ASN A 58 -20.82 -16.10 4.10
CA ASN A 58 -20.19 -17.04 3.18
C ASN A 58 -21.10 -17.18 1.94
N ILE A 59 -20.98 -16.24 1.00
CA ILE A 59 -21.88 -16.13 -0.16
C ILE A 59 -21.73 -17.37 -1.06
N ASN A 60 -20.60 -18.08 -1.00
CA ASN A 60 -20.38 -19.29 -1.78
C ASN A 60 -19.43 -20.28 -1.09
N SER A 61 -19.95 -21.43 -0.65
CA SER A 61 -19.20 -22.51 0.00
C SER A 61 -17.98 -23.00 -0.81
N THR A 62 -18.02 -22.84 -2.13
CA THR A 62 -16.92 -23.21 -3.05
C THR A 62 -15.69 -22.34 -2.84
N VAL A 63 -15.87 -21.06 -2.48
CA VAL A 63 -14.74 -20.12 -2.28
C VAL A 63 -13.93 -20.50 -1.04
N ASN A 64 -14.61 -20.93 0.04
CA ASN A 64 -13.93 -21.39 1.24
C ASN A 64 -13.17 -22.70 1.00
N GLN A 65 -13.77 -23.63 0.25
CA GLN A 65 -13.11 -24.88 -0.14
C GLN A 65 -11.86 -24.61 -0.99
N LEU A 66 -11.94 -23.66 -1.94
CA LEU A 66 -10.80 -23.26 -2.74
C LEU A 66 -9.68 -22.65 -1.87
N GLY A 67 -10.03 -21.80 -0.91
CA GLY A 67 -9.07 -21.21 0.02
C GLY A 67 -8.35 -22.24 0.89
N GLU A 68 -9.07 -23.26 1.37
CA GLU A 68 -8.45 -24.38 2.11
C GLU A 68 -7.54 -25.23 1.22
N MET A 69 -7.97 -25.52 -0.02
CA MET A 69 -7.16 -26.23 -0.99
C MET A 69 -5.88 -25.47 -1.33
N TRP A 70 -5.97 -24.15 -1.50
CA TRP A 70 -4.83 -23.29 -1.78
C TRP A 70 -3.82 -23.30 -0.64
N LYS A 71 -4.26 -23.18 0.62
CA LYS A 71 -3.37 -23.27 1.79
C LYS A 71 -2.63 -24.60 1.84
N ARG A 72 -3.32 -25.72 1.63
CA ARG A 72 -2.68 -27.04 1.59
C ARG A 72 -1.66 -27.17 0.46
N ALA A 73 -1.94 -26.58 -0.69
CA ALA A 73 -0.99 -26.56 -1.82
C ALA A 73 0.27 -25.77 -1.46
N CYS A 74 0.13 -24.59 -0.83
CA CYS A 74 1.26 -23.81 -0.34
C CYS A 74 2.12 -24.60 0.68
N ASP A 75 1.48 -25.25 1.66
CA ASP A 75 2.21 -26.05 2.67
C ASP A 75 3.01 -27.20 2.05
N ILE A 76 2.49 -27.82 0.99
CA ILE A 76 3.20 -28.89 0.27
C ILE A 76 4.38 -28.32 -0.51
N VAL A 77 4.19 -27.19 -1.19
CA VAL A 77 5.27 -26.52 -1.95
C VAL A 77 6.40 -26.10 -1.02
N GLU A 78 6.09 -25.54 0.15
CA GLU A 78 7.08 -25.17 1.15
C GLU A 78 7.87 -26.38 1.66
N LYS A 79 7.20 -27.51 1.92
CA LYS A 79 7.87 -28.77 2.29
C LYS A 79 8.79 -29.28 1.18
N CYS A 80 8.32 -29.29 -0.06
CA CYS A 80 9.13 -29.72 -1.20
C CYS A 80 10.34 -28.81 -1.42
N LEU A 81 10.19 -27.50 -1.19
CA LEU A 81 11.30 -26.55 -1.25
C LEU A 81 12.30 -26.76 -0.10
N SER A 82 11.84 -27.12 1.11
CA SER A 82 12.73 -27.44 2.23
C SER A 82 13.49 -28.75 2.03
N GLU A 83 12.85 -29.75 1.42
CA GLU A 83 13.47 -31.05 1.12
C GLU A 83 14.43 -31.00 -0.08
N ALA A 84 14.22 -30.06 -1.01
CA ALA A 84 15.11 -29.86 -2.17
C ALA A 84 16.29 -28.91 -1.88
N GLY A 85 16.30 -28.25 -0.73
CA GLY A 85 17.34 -27.34 -0.28
C GLY A 85 18.44 -27.98 0.59
N GLU A 86 18.27 -29.26 0.97
CA GLU A 86 19.30 -30.15 1.53
C GLU A 86 19.94 -31.01 0.43
#